data_AF-A0A954G9I0-F1
#
_entry.id   AF-A0A954G9I0-F1
#
_cell.length_a   1.000
_cell.length_b   1.000
_cell.length_c   1.000
_cell.angle_alpha   90.00
_cell.angle_beta   90.00
_cell.angle_gamma   90.00
#
_symmetry.space_group_name_H-M   'P 1'
#
loop_
_entity.id
_entity.type
_entity.pdbx_description
1 polymer ?
#
loop_
_entity_poly.entity_id
_entity_poly.type
_entity_poly.pdbx_seq_one_letter_code
_entity_poly.pdbx_strand_id
1 'polypeptide(L)'
;MAVVVAGIAVLTVPALRTPLFSALAFGPKKNTTYITDKVTKGPFRVTVTERGQLDSLNNVTLTSKVKGYTTILSIVPEGTMVKAGDLVCELDSAL
;
A
#
# COMPACT_ATOMS: atom_id res chain seq x y z
N MET A 1 71.65 -8.58 13.90
CA MET A 1 71.51 -8.14 15.31
C MET A 1 71.50 -6.62 15.48
N ALA A 2 72.22 -5.81 14.69
CA ALA A 2 72.27 -4.34 14.87
C ALA A 2 70.95 -3.59 14.59
N VAL A 3 70.13 -4.05 13.64
CA VAL A 3 68.91 -3.33 13.21
C VAL A 3 67.77 -3.42 14.25
N VAL A 4 67.69 -4.53 15.01
CA VAL A 4 66.66 -4.73 16.05
C VAL A 4 66.92 -3.82 17.27
N VAL A 5 68.19 -3.61 17.62
CA VAL A 5 68.58 -2.77 18.76
C VAL A 5 68.30 -1.28 18.48
N ALA A 6 68.54 -0.83 17.24
CA ALA A 6 68.22 0.54 16.82
C ALA A 6 66.70 0.81 16.81
N GLY A 7 65.89 -0.18 16.39
CA GLY A 7 64.43 -0.07 16.42
C GLY A 7 63.85 0.07 17.84
N ILE A 8 64.41 -0.64 18.82
CA ILE A 8 63.97 -0.56 20.22
C ILE A 8 64.43 0.75 20.86
N ALA A 9 65.64 1.24 20.55
CA ALA A 9 66.14 2.52 21.06
C ALA A 9 65.30 3.73 20.59
N VAL A 10 64.78 3.69 19.36
CA VAL A 10 63.90 4.74 18.83
C VAL A 10 62.52 4.76 19.52
N LEU A 11 62.07 3.63 20.07
CA LEU A 11 60.82 3.50 20.81
C LEU A 11 60.91 3.97 22.28
N THR A 12 62.10 3.97 22.88
CA THR A 12 62.29 4.39 24.29
C THR A 12 62.56 5.89 24.44
N VAL A 13 62.94 6.59 23.37
CA VAL A 13 63.17 8.03 23.40
C VAL A 13 61.85 8.80 23.20
N PRO A 14 61.38 9.57 24.19
CA PRO A 14 60.05 10.21 24.16
C PRO A 14 59.90 11.25 23.04
N ALA A 15 61.01 11.90 22.64
CA ALA A 15 61.03 12.92 21.59
C ALA A 15 60.78 12.37 20.18
N LEU A 16 61.14 11.10 19.93
CA LEU A 16 61.00 10.47 18.61
C LEU A 16 59.80 9.51 18.56
N ARG A 17 59.37 8.99 19.73
CA ARG A 17 58.21 8.11 19.87
C ARG A 17 56.89 8.80 19.51
N THR A 18 56.72 10.07 19.90
CA THR A 18 55.48 10.84 19.68
C THR A 18 55.23 11.17 18.20
N PRO A 19 56.18 11.73 17.42
CA PRO A 19 55.95 11.97 15.99
C PRO A 19 55.89 10.68 15.18
N LEU A 20 56.70 9.66 15.51
CA LEU A 20 56.77 8.42 14.74
C LEU A 20 55.53 7.52 14.93
N PHE A 21 55.00 7.43 16.16
CA PHE A 21 53.76 6.69 16.41
C PHE A 21 52.55 7.43 15.81
N SER A 22 52.56 8.77 15.81
CA SER A 22 51.53 9.55 15.14
C SER A 22 51.55 9.35 13.63
N ALA A 23 52.73 9.26 13.00
CA ALA A 23 52.88 9.01 11.57
C ALA A 23 52.48 7.57 11.16
N LEU A 24 52.69 6.58 12.03
CA LEU A 24 52.37 5.17 11.76
C LEU A 24 50.92 4.80 12.10
N ALA A 25 50.23 5.58 12.94
CA ALA A 25 48.85 5.34 13.35
C ALA A 25 47.79 5.95 12.42
N PHE A 26 48.17 6.57 11.30
CA PHE A 26 47.22 7.08 10.30
C PHE A 26 46.66 5.94 9.42
N GLY A 27 45.72 5.18 9.99
CA GLY A 27 44.85 4.30 9.21
C GLY A 27 43.97 5.12 8.25
N PRO A 28 43.64 4.61 7.05
CA PRO A 28 42.89 5.35 6.04
C PRO A 28 41.48 5.68 6.55
N LYS A 29 41.20 6.98 6.76
CA LYS A 29 39.85 7.46 7.02
C LYS A 29 38.99 7.19 5.79
N LYS A 30 38.07 6.23 5.91
CA LYS A 30 37.02 5.98 4.92
C LYS A 30 36.09 7.20 4.91
N ASN A 31 36.23 8.05 3.90
CA ASN A 31 35.32 9.14 3.62
C ASN A 31 34.05 8.56 2.99
N THR A 32 33.15 8.05 3.82
CA THR A 32 31.81 7.66 3.38
C THR A 32 30.99 8.94 3.25
N THR A 33 30.83 9.44 2.02
CA THR A 33 29.95 10.57 1.74
C THR A 33 28.50 10.12 1.84
N TYR A 34 27.78 10.65 2.82
CA TYR A 34 26.34 10.44 2.96
C TYR A 34 25.58 11.48 2.15
N ILE A 35 24.61 11.04 1.35
CA ILE A 35 23.65 11.94 0.70
C ILE A 35 22.61 12.29 1.76
N THR A 36 22.61 13.54 2.21
CA THR A 36 21.62 14.07 3.16
C THR A 36 20.81 15.16 2.49
N ASP A 37 19.55 15.29 2.91
CA ASP A 37 18.66 16.37 2.48
C ASP A 37 17.91 16.95 3.68
N LYS A 38 17.50 18.21 3.59
CA LYS A 38 16.86 18.93 4.68
C LYS A 38 15.37 18.58 4.72
N VAL A 39 14.88 18.16 5.90
CA VAL A 39 13.45 17.88 6.10
C VAL A 39 12.63 19.16 5.90
N THR A 40 11.68 19.12 4.96
CA THR A 40 10.71 20.19 4.72
C THR A 40 9.31 19.76 5.16
N LYS A 41 8.60 20.62 5.89
CA LYS A 41 7.18 20.41 6.20
C LYS A 41 6.35 20.96 5.05
N GLY A 42 5.41 20.17 4.55
CA GLY A 42 4.49 20.57 3.49
C GLY A 42 3.23 19.70 3.50
N PRO A 43 2.16 20.12 2.80
CA PRO A 43 0.95 19.33 2.69
C PRO A 43 1.25 18.04 1.91
N PHE A 44 1.12 16.90 2.58
CA PHE A 44 1.28 15.59 1.96
C PHE A 44 -0.08 15.06 1.52
N ARG A 45 -0.30 14.96 0.20
CA ARG A 45 -1.55 14.46 -0.35
C ARG A 45 -1.54 12.93 -0.36
N VAL A 46 -2.35 12.34 0.52
CA VAL A 46 -2.64 10.90 0.50
C VAL A 46 -3.91 10.69 -0.31
N THR A 47 -3.83 9.92 -1.38
CA THR A 47 -4.98 9.54 -2.21
C THR A 47 -5.25 8.05 -2.03
N VAL A 48 -6.47 7.69 -1.67
CA VAL A 48 -6.91 6.29 -1.61
C VAL A 48 -7.87 6.05 -2.77
N THR A 49 -7.61 5.03 -3.57
CA THR A 49 -8.51 4.62 -4.65
C THR A 49 -9.32 3.43 -4.17
N GLU A 50 -10.62 3.63 -4.00
CA GLU A 50 -11.55 2.58 -3.57
C GLU A 50 -12.43 2.14 -4.74
N ARG A 51 -12.76 0.85 -4.75
CA ARG A 51 -13.70 0.26 -5.70
C ARG A 51 -15.07 0.17 -5.02
N GLY A 52 -16.06 0.83 -5.61
CA GLY A 52 -17.46 0.74 -5.18
C GLY A 52 -18.29 -0.09 -6.16
N GLN A 53 -19.44 -0.58 -5.69
CA GLN A 53 -20.49 -1.16 -6.54
C GLN A 53 -21.69 -0.22 -6.56
N LEU A 54 -22.24 0.02 -7.75
CA LEU A 54 -23.48 0.76 -7.92
C LEU A 54 -24.64 -0.23 -7.84
N ASP A 55 -25.62 0.07 -6.99
CA ASP A 55 -26.87 -0.69 -6.91
C ASP A 55 -28.07 0.26 -7.05
N SER A 56 -29.21 -0.30 -7.38
CA SER A 56 -30.46 0.45 -7.52
C SER A 56 -30.91 0.98 -6.16
N LEU A 57 -31.20 2.27 -6.08
CA LEU A 57 -31.68 2.91 -4.84
C LEU A 57 -32.99 2.28 -4.34
N ASN A 58 -33.86 1.84 -5.25
CA ASN A 58 -35.13 1.22 -4.93
C ASN A 58 -35.38 0.03 -5.86
N ASN A 59 -35.26 -1.18 -5.33
CA ASN A 59 -35.53 -2.43 -6.03
C ASN A 59 -36.76 -3.09 -5.39
N VAL A 60 -37.73 -3.47 -6.22
CA VAL A 60 -38.95 -4.14 -5.78
C VAL A 60 -39.02 -5.50 -6.46
N THR A 61 -38.93 -6.57 -5.67
CA THR A 61 -39.15 -7.93 -6.15
C THR A 61 -40.63 -8.27 -6.04
N LEU A 62 -41.27 -8.51 -7.19
CA LEU A 62 -42.65 -8.97 -7.23
C LEU A 62 -42.70 -10.50 -7.12
N THR A 63 -43.47 -11.00 -6.15
CA THR A 63 -43.70 -12.43 -5.96
C THR A 63 -45.17 -12.77 -6.14
N SER A 64 -45.45 -13.97 -6.64
CA SER A 64 -46.82 -14.47 -6.70
C SER A 64 -47.37 -14.64 -5.29
N LYS A 65 -48.60 -14.16 -5.08
CA LYS A 65 -49.36 -14.33 -3.82
C LYS A 65 -50.37 -15.48 -3.88
N VAL A 66 -50.49 -16.15 -5.02
CA VAL A 66 -51.37 -17.32 -5.18
C VAL A 66 -50.74 -18.49 -4.43
N LYS A 67 -51.55 -19.24 -3.67
CA LYS A 67 -51.07 -20.40 -2.93
C LYS A 67 -50.83 -21.56 -3.89
N GLY A 68 -49.61 -22.11 -3.88
CA GLY A 68 -49.25 -23.27 -4.70
C GLY A 68 -48.62 -22.89 -6.04
N TYR A 69 -48.82 -23.72 -7.06
CA TYR A 69 -48.37 -23.47 -8.43
C TYR A 69 -49.55 -22.91 -9.24
N THR A 70 -49.30 -21.86 -10.00
CA THR A 70 -50.29 -21.22 -10.88
C THR A 70 -49.67 -21.01 -12.27
N THR A 71 -50.52 -20.91 -13.28
CA THR A 71 -50.12 -20.65 -14.67
C THR A 71 -50.13 -19.15 -14.93
N ILE A 72 -49.12 -18.65 -15.65
CA ILE A 72 -49.07 -17.27 -16.13
C ILE A 72 -49.97 -17.16 -17.36
N LEU A 73 -50.99 -16.30 -17.29
CA LEU A 73 -51.90 -16.02 -18.41
C LEU A 73 -51.29 -15.01 -19.36
N SER A 74 -50.67 -13.96 -18.82
CA SER A 74 -50.00 -12.93 -19.61
C SER A 74 -48.83 -12.34 -18.84
N ILE A 75 -47.77 -11.96 -19.56
CA ILE A 75 -46.60 -11.29 -19.00
C ILE A 75 -46.07 -10.26 -19.99
N VAL A 76 -45.72 -9.08 -19.46
CA VAL A 76 -45.10 -8.02 -20.25
C VAL A 76 -43.67 -8.43 -20.65
N PRO A 77 -43.21 -8.14 -21.87
CA PRO A 77 -41.84 -8.46 -22.29
C PRO A 77 -40.77 -7.84 -21.39
N GLU A 78 -39.63 -8.53 -21.27
CA GLU A 78 -38.48 -8.05 -20.51
C GLU A 78 -37.94 -6.72 -21.06
N GLY A 79 -37.38 -5.89 -20.17
CA GLY A 79 -36.84 -4.58 -20.52
C GLY A 79 -37.89 -3.48 -20.76
N THR A 80 -39.18 -3.79 -20.58
CA THR A 80 -40.26 -2.80 -20.69
C THR A 80 -40.26 -1.85 -19.50
N MET A 81 -40.34 -0.54 -19.78
CA MET A 81 -40.50 0.48 -18.73
C MET A 81 -41.95 0.50 -18.25
N VAL A 82 -42.16 0.17 -16.97
CA VAL A 82 -43.48 0.15 -16.33
C VAL A 82 -43.58 1.22 -15.24
N LYS A 83 -44.81 1.68 -14.97
CA LYS A 83 -45.13 2.63 -13.90
C LYS A 83 -45.84 1.92 -12.75
N ALA A 84 -45.89 2.58 -11.60
CA ALA A 84 -46.63 2.09 -10.45
C ALA A 84 -48.11 1.94 -10.81
N GLY A 85 -48.64 0.73 -10.68
CA GLY A 85 -50.02 0.39 -11.00
C GLY A 85 -50.23 -0.32 -12.34
N ASP A 86 -49.18 -0.45 -13.17
CA ASP A 86 -49.28 -1.19 -14.42
C ASP A 86 -49.38 -2.71 -14.16
N LEU A 87 -50.19 -3.41 -14.96
CA LEU A 87 -50.31 -4.85 -14.89
C LEU A 87 -49.10 -5.50 -15.58
N VAL A 88 -48.20 -6.06 -14.78
CA VAL A 88 -46.94 -6.65 -15.26
C VAL A 88 -47.09 -8.14 -15.59
N CYS A 89 -47.93 -8.84 -14.82
CA CYS A 89 -48.16 -10.27 -14.95
C CYS A 89 -49.57 -10.62 -14.46
N GLU A 90 -50.29 -11.43 -15.22
CA GLU A 90 -51.59 -11.96 -14.88
C GLU A 90 -51.47 -13.46 -14.58
N LEU A 91 -51.97 -13.87 -13.42
CA LEU A 91 -51.89 -15.24 -12.92
C LEU A 91 -53.29 -15.84 -12.87
N ASP A 92 -53.39 -17.12 -13.19
CA ASP A 92 -54.64 -17.86 -13.04
C ASP A 92 -54.97 -18.06 -11.55
N SER A 93 -56.13 -17.57 -11.12
CA SER A 93 -56.61 -17.65 -9.73
C SER A 93 -57.55 -18.83 -9.47
N ALA A 94 -57.91 -19.60 -10.50
CA ALA A 94 -58.97 -20.61 -10.43
C ALA A 94 -58.49 -22.06 -10.24
N LEU A 95 -57.17 -22.28 -10.15
CA LEU A 95 -56.56 -23.62 -10.06
C LEU A 95 -56.39 -24.10 -8.62
#